data_AF-A0A4V6KVI0-F1
#
_entry.id   AF-A0A4V6KVI0-F1
#
_cell.length_a   1.000
_cell.length_b   1.000
_cell.length_c   1.000
_cell.angle_alpha   90.00
_cell.angle_beta   90.00
_cell.angle_gamma   90.00
#
_symmetry.space_group_name_H-M   'P 1'
#
loop_
_entity.id
_entity.type
_entity.pdbx_description
1 polymer ?
#
loop_
_entity_poly.entity_id
_entity_poly.type
_entity_poly.pdbx_seq_one_letter_code
_entity_poly.pdbx_strand_id
1 'polypeptide(L)'
;MQAAENLLEDIRRVESRMAACLPQQMPQATYDAVMAFSFNVGTGAACRSTLVYFLNHGQWQQACDQLPRWIYVNGVKNRGLERRRAAERELCLKGLSTPNTTSFPGKEQLAQ
;
A
#
# COMPACT_ATOMS: atom_id res chain seq x y z
N MET A 1 -10.73 23.21 13.55
CA MET A 1 -10.75 21.73 13.40
C MET A 1 -10.82 21.29 11.92
N GLN A 2 -10.32 22.08 10.95
CA GLN A 2 -10.39 21.73 9.52
C GLN A 2 -9.42 20.61 9.09
N ALA A 3 -8.27 20.49 9.78
CA ALA A 3 -7.22 19.55 9.40
C ALA A 3 -7.60 18.06 9.58
N ALA A 4 -8.52 17.76 10.50
CA ALA A 4 -8.96 16.38 10.76
C ALA A 4 -10.01 15.90 9.73
N GLU A 5 -10.89 16.78 9.25
CA GLU A 5 -11.88 16.46 8.22
C GLU A 5 -11.22 16.17 6.86
N ASN A 6 -10.22 16.96 6.49
CA ASN A 6 -9.44 16.76 5.26
C ASN A 6 -8.73 15.39 5.24
N LEU A 7 -8.29 14.90 6.40
CA LEU A 7 -7.57 13.61 6.49
C LEU A 7 -8.47 12.43 6.13
N LEU A 8 -9.74 12.44 6.55
CA LEU A 8 -10.69 11.37 6.22
C LEU A 8 -11.01 11.35 4.72
N GLU A 9 -11.11 12.52 4.10
CA GLU A 9 -11.30 12.63 2.66
C GLU A 9 -10.07 12.13 1.88
N ASP A 10 -8.87 12.48 2.33
CA ASP A 10 -7.62 11.99 1.73
C ASP A 10 -7.50 10.47 1.82
N ILE A 11 -7.84 9.87 2.97
CA ILE A 11 -7.85 8.42 3.15
C ILE A 11 -8.80 7.77 2.14
N ARG A 12 -10.06 8.22 2.07
CA ARG A 12 -11.05 7.67 1.13
C ARG A 12 -10.59 7.79 -0.32
N ARG A 13 -9.95 8.91 -0.67
CA ARG A 13 -9.42 9.13 -2.02
C ARG A 13 -8.26 8.17 -2.35
N VAL A 14 -7.38 7.88 -1.39
CA VAL A 14 -6.32 6.90 -1.58
C VAL A 14 -6.92 5.50 -1.71
N GLU A 15 -7.86 5.12 -0.83
CA GLU A 15 -8.54 3.83 -0.85
C GLU A 15 -9.25 3.57 -2.19
N SER A 16 -10.09 4.50 -2.63
CA SER A 16 -10.81 4.40 -3.89
C SER A 16 -9.87 4.23 -5.08
N ARG A 17 -8.78 5.01 -5.13
CA ARG A 17 -7.81 4.93 -6.23
C ARG A 17 -6.98 3.65 -6.20
N MET A 18 -6.61 3.17 -5.01
CA MET A 18 -5.85 1.92 -4.87
C MET A 18 -6.73 0.71 -5.17
N ALA A 19 -8.03 0.76 -4.84
CA ALA A 19 -8.97 -0.31 -5.16
C ALA A 19 -9.05 -0.62 -6.67
N ALA A 20 -8.78 0.35 -7.54
CA ALA A 20 -8.73 0.11 -8.98
C ALA A 20 -7.56 -0.79 -9.44
N CYS A 21 -6.49 -0.94 -8.64
CA CYS A 21 -5.26 -1.61 -9.06
C CYS A 21 -4.74 -2.69 -8.09
N LEU A 22 -5.28 -2.81 -6.88
CA LEU A 22 -4.97 -3.89 -5.95
C LEU A 22 -5.86 -5.11 -6.20
N PRO A 23 -5.52 -6.33 -5.74
CA PRO A 23 -6.44 -7.46 -5.75
C PRO A 23 -7.61 -7.27 -4.75
N GLN A 24 -8.70 -8.02 -4.92
CA GLN A 24 -9.90 -7.90 -4.06
C GLN A 24 -9.68 -8.42 -2.63
N GLN A 25 -8.84 -9.45 -2.50
CA GLN A 25 -8.55 -10.13 -1.24
C GLN A 25 -7.04 -10.10 -1.00
N MET A 26 -6.65 -9.65 0.20
CA MET A 26 -5.26 -9.63 0.66
C MET A 26 -5.22 -9.83 2.18
N PRO A 27 -4.10 -10.29 2.74
CA PRO A 27 -3.90 -10.24 4.18
C PRO A 27 -3.98 -8.80 4.69
N GLN A 28 -4.72 -8.57 5.79
CA GLN A 28 -4.99 -7.23 6.31
C GLN A 28 -3.72 -6.40 6.52
N ALA A 29 -2.71 -6.95 7.20
CA ALA A 29 -1.46 -6.21 7.47
C ALA A 29 -0.66 -5.89 6.20
N THR A 30 -0.75 -6.73 5.16
CA THR A 30 -0.18 -6.44 3.84
C THR A 30 -0.91 -5.26 3.19
N TYR A 31 -2.24 -5.25 3.23
CA TYR A 31 -3.03 -4.11 2.73
C TYR A 31 -2.70 -2.81 3.47
N ASP A 32 -2.66 -2.83 4.81
CA ASP A 32 -2.39 -1.65 5.62
C ASP A 32 -1.01 -1.04 5.30
N ALA A 33 0.02 -1.88 5.12
CA ALA A 33 1.35 -1.45 4.70
C ALA A 33 1.34 -0.80 3.31
N VAL A 34 0.59 -1.36 2.36
CA VAL A 34 0.48 -0.85 0.99
C VAL A 34 -0.29 0.47 0.95
N MET A 35 -1.30 0.64 1.79
CA MET A 35 -2.03 1.90 1.93
C MET A 35 -1.12 3.00 2.51
N ALA A 36 -0.35 2.69 3.56
CA ALA A 36 0.62 3.62 4.15
C ALA A 36 1.73 4.03 3.17
N PHE A 37 2.19 3.08 2.34
CA PHE A 37 3.10 3.35 1.22
C PHE A 37 2.46 4.30 0.21
N SER A 38 1.25 3.98 -0.24
CA SER A 38 0.55 4.71 -1.31
C SER A 38 0.19 6.13 -0.91
N PHE A 39 -0.12 6.36 0.36
CA PHE A 39 -0.29 7.71 0.91
C PHE A 39 1.00 8.54 0.79
N ASN A 40 2.17 7.91 0.97
CA ASN A 40 3.46 8.60 0.92
C ASN A 40 3.97 8.85 -0.51
N VAL A 41 3.84 7.87 -1.42
CA VAL A 41 4.39 7.99 -2.79
C VAL A 41 3.37 8.43 -3.83
N GLY A 42 2.09 8.46 -3.45
CA GLY A 42 0.97 8.72 -4.35
C GLY A 42 0.48 7.46 -5.07
N THR A 43 -0.84 7.37 -5.25
CA THR A 43 -1.51 6.19 -5.81
C THR A 43 -1.12 5.88 -7.25
N GLY A 44 -0.83 6.90 -8.06
CA GLY A 44 -0.38 6.68 -9.44
C GLY A 44 0.97 5.97 -9.54
N ALA A 45 1.92 6.32 -8.66
CA ALA A 45 3.22 5.65 -8.61
C ALA A 45 3.11 4.24 -8.02
N ALA A 46 2.29 4.09 -6.97
CA ALA A 46 2.01 2.80 -6.35
C ALA A 46 1.39 1.82 -7.34
N CYS A 47 0.29 2.18 -8.03
CA CYS A 47 -0.40 1.28 -8.96
C CYS A 47 0.48 0.79 -10.12
N ARG A 48 1.44 1.59 -10.60
CA ARG A 48 2.36 1.20 -11.69
C ARG A 48 3.62 0.49 -11.21
N SER A 49 3.74 0.24 -9.91
CA SER A 49 4.95 -0.34 -9.33
C SER A 49 5.03 -1.85 -9.54
N THR A 50 6.25 -2.38 -9.53
CA THR A 50 6.51 -3.83 -9.43
C THR A 50 5.91 -4.43 -8.16
N LEU A 51 5.75 -3.63 -7.09
CA LEU A 51 5.08 -4.06 -5.87
C LEU A 51 3.64 -4.47 -6.16
N VAL A 52 2.85 -3.59 -6.81
CA VAL A 52 1.44 -3.88 -7.14
C VAL A 52 1.32 -4.99 -8.19
N TYR A 53 2.29 -5.10 -9.11
CA TYR A 53 2.38 -6.27 -9.98
C TYR A 53 2.41 -7.58 -9.17
N PHE A 54 3.28 -7.69 -8.17
CA PHE A 54 3.35 -8.90 -7.34
C PHE A 54 2.10 -9.13 -6.49
N LEU A 55 1.48 -8.06 -5.96
CA LEU A 55 0.20 -8.17 -5.24
C LEU A 55 -0.89 -8.80 -6.11
N ASN A 56 -1.03 -8.34 -7.36
CA ASN A 56 -2.04 -8.89 -8.28
C ASN A 56 -1.79 -10.36 -8.67
N HIS A 57 -0.57 -10.87 -8.47
CA HIS A 57 -0.23 -12.28 -8.70
C HIS A 57 -0.24 -13.11 -7.40
N GLY A 58 -0.71 -12.55 -6.27
CA GLY A 58 -0.71 -13.22 -4.98
C GLY A 58 0.69 -13.49 -4.40
N GLN A 59 1.73 -12.84 -4.95
CA GLN A 59 3.12 -13.02 -4.56
C GLN A 59 3.49 -12.05 -3.43
N TRP A 60 2.87 -12.27 -2.26
CA TRP A 60 2.88 -11.30 -1.17
C TRP A 60 4.28 -11.00 -0.63
N GLN A 61 5.11 -12.01 -0.41
CA GLN A 61 6.50 -11.85 0.04
C GLN A 61 7.30 -10.99 -0.95
N GLN A 62 7.22 -11.32 -2.24
CA GLN A 62 7.89 -10.60 -3.32
C GLN A 62 7.42 -9.15 -3.41
N ALA A 63 6.13 -8.89 -3.19
CA ALA A 63 5.57 -7.55 -3.12
C ALA A 63 6.16 -6.75 -1.94
N CYS A 64 6.15 -7.32 -0.73
CA CYS A 64 6.72 -6.67 0.45
C CYS A 64 8.22 -6.37 0.27
N ASP A 65 8.95 -7.23 -0.42
CA ASP A 65 10.37 -7.06 -0.73
C ASP A 65 10.67 -5.95 -1.75
N GLN A 66 9.65 -5.38 -2.42
CA GLN A 66 9.82 -4.19 -3.27
C GLN A 66 9.87 -2.88 -2.49
N LEU A 67 9.38 -2.82 -1.24
CA LEU A 67 9.30 -1.57 -0.46
C LEU A 67 10.66 -0.85 -0.29
N PRO A 68 11.79 -1.54 0.00
CA PRO A 68 13.10 -0.89 0.15
C PRO A 68 13.63 -0.17 -1.09
N ARG A 69 13.03 -0.37 -2.27
CA ARG A 69 13.42 0.34 -3.50
C ARG A 69 12.95 1.79 -3.51
N TRP A 70 11.98 2.14 -2.68
CA TRP A 70 11.34 3.46 -2.60
C TRP A 70 11.95 4.35 -1.52
N ILE A 71 13.28 4.51 -1.56
CA ILE A 71 14.05 5.25 -0.54
C ILE A 71 14.84 6.43 -1.10
N TYR A 72 14.71 6.72 -2.40
CA TYR A 72 15.48 7.75 -3.08
C TYR A 72 14.63 9.00 -3.34
N VAL A 73 15.21 10.17 -3.11
CA VAL A 73 14.65 11.47 -3.48
C VAL A 73 15.68 12.16 -4.35
N ASN A 74 15.32 12.51 -5.59
CA ASN A 74 16.23 13.09 -6.59
C ASN A 74 17.52 12.26 -6.77
N GLY A 75 17.40 10.93 -6.77
CA GLY A 75 18.53 10.01 -6.90
C GLY A 75 19.38 9.81 -5.65
N VAL A 76 19.10 10.54 -4.56
CA VAL A 76 19.84 10.43 -3.30
C VAL A 76 19.05 9.61 -2.28
N LYS A 77 19.71 8.63 -1.65
CA LYS A 77 19.10 7.80 -0.60
C LYS A 77 18.72 8.66 0.61
N ASN A 78 17.48 8.54 1.08
CA ASN A 78 16.95 9.26 2.23
C ASN A 78 16.79 8.31 3.44
N ARG A 79 17.44 8.66 4.56
CA ARG A 79 17.42 7.85 5.79
C ARG A 79 16.04 7.74 6.44
N GLY A 80 15.21 8.78 6.33
CA GLY A 80 13.84 8.77 6.82
C GLY A 80 12.98 7.78 6.04
N LEU A 81 13.09 7.79 4.71
CA LEU A 81 12.40 6.83 3.86
C LEU A 81 12.89 5.40 4.10
N GLU A 82 14.19 5.18 4.27
CA GLU A 82 14.73 3.86 4.60
C GLU A 82 14.07 3.27 5.85
N ARG A 83 14.01 4.03 6.95
CA ARG A 83 13.35 3.60 8.18
C ARG A 83 11.86 3.33 7.97
N ARG A 84 11.17 4.22 7.24
CA ARG A 84 9.75 4.06 6.92
C ARG A 84 9.48 2.80 6.10
N ARG A 85 10.27 2.57 5.03
CA ARG A 85 10.14 1.39 4.17
C ARG A 85 10.43 0.09 4.92
N ALA A 86 11.38 0.11 5.86
CA ALA A 86 11.68 -1.05 6.70
C ALA A 86 10.49 -1.41 7.60
N ALA A 87 9.88 -0.42 8.28
CA ALA A 87 8.72 -0.63 9.13
C ALA A 87 7.49 -1.11 8.34
N GLU A 88 7.23 -0.51 7.17
CA GLU A 88 6.13 -0.95 6.30
C GLU A 88 6.37 -2.36 5.74
N ARG A 89 7.62 -2.73 5.42
CA ARG A 89 7.97 -4.09 5.01
C ARG A 89 7.71 -5.08 6.14
N GLU A 90 8.12 -4.76 7.36
CA GLU A 90 7.87 -5.63 8.51
C GLU A 90 6.36 -5.85 8.72
N LEU A 91 5.56 -4.79 8.68
CA LEU A 91 4.10 -4.90 8.75
C LEU A 91 3.52 -5.74 7.61
N CYS A 92 3.99 -5.50 6.38
CA CYS A 92 3.56 -6.21 5.19
C CYS A 92 3.77 -7.73 5.34
N LEU A 93 4.92 -8.13 5.88
CA LEU A 93 5.30 -9.53 6.11
C LEU A 93 4.55 -10.18 7.28
N LYS A 94 4.16 -9.41 8.30
CA LYS A 94 3.31 -9.93 9.40
C LYS A 94 1.99 -10.49 8.88
N GLY A 95 1.45 -9.95 7.78
CA GLY A 95 0.24 -10.47 7.13
C GLY A 95 0.37 -11.91 6.63
N LEU A 96 1.60 -12.38 6.39
CA LEU A 96 1.85 -13.77 5.95
C LEU A 96 1.81 -14.76 7.11
N SER A 97 2.15 -14.31 8.32
CA SER A 97 2.15 -15.15 9.53
C SER A 97 0.79 -15.22 10.21
N THR A 98 -0.05 -14.19 10.05
CA THR A 98 -1.41 -14.13 10.56
C THR A 98 -2.38 -13.83 9.41
N PRO A 99 -2.78 -14.86 8.64
CA PRO A 99 -3.68 -14.69 7.51
C PRO A 99 -5.10 -14.38 8.01
N ASN A 100 -5.36 -13.11 8.33
CA ASN A 100 -6.70 -12.55 8.35
C ASN A 100 -6.93 -11.88 7.00
N THR A 101 -7.52 -12.62 6.07
CA THR A 101 -7.80 -12.14 4.71
C THR A 101 -9.16 -11.47 4.71
N THR A 102 -9.18 -10.19 4.35
CA THR A 102 -10.39 -9.37 4.30
C THR A 102 -10.69 -8.99 2.85
N SER A 103 -11.98 -8.92 2.52
CA SER A 103 -12.45 -8.34 1.26
C SER A 103 -12.56 -6.84 1.45
N PHE A 104 -11.92 -6.06 0.57
CA PHE A 104 -11.85 -4.61 0.74
C PHE A 104 -12.97 -3.88 -0.04
N PRO A 105 -13.71 -2.96 0.62
CA PRO A 105 -14.97 -2.41 0.12
C PRO A 105 -14.84 -1.55 -1.15
N GLY A 106 -13.64 -1.06 -1.49
CA GLY A 106 -13.42 -0.21 -2.66
C GLY A 106 -13.60 -0.91 -4.02
N LYS A 107 -13.73 -2.25 -4.06
CA LYS A 107 -13.98 -3.00 -5.30
C LYS A 107 -15.44 -3.34 -5.57
N GLU A 108 -16.28 -3.41 -4.55
CA GLU A 108 -17.72 -3.67 -4.73
C GLU A 108 -18.47 -2.49 -5.37
N GLN A 109 -17.94 -1.27 -5.21
CA GLN A 109 -18.54 -0.04 -5.74
C GLN A 109 -18.11 0.30 -7.18
N LEU A 110 -17.20 -0.47 -7.79
CA LEU A 110 -16.72 -0.26 -9.17
C LEU A 110 -17.37 -1.22 -10.19
N ALA A 111 -18.34 -2.04 -9.75
CA ALA A 111 -19.04 -3.02 -10.57
C ALA A 111 -20.46 -2.59 -11.00
N GLN A 112 -20.75 -1.28 -10.97
CA GLN A 112 -22.01 -0.69 -11.44
C GLN A 112 -21.74 0.43 -12.44
#